data_AF-A0A914NVU1-F1
#
_entry.id   AF-A0A914NVU1-F1
#
_cell.length_a   1.000
_cell.length_b   1.000
_cell.length_c   1.000
_cell.angle_alpha   90.00
_cell.angle_beta   90.00
_cell.angle_gamma   90.00
#
_symmetry.space_group_name_H-M   'P 1'
#
loop_
_entity.id
_entity.type
_entity.pdbx_description
1 polymer ?
#
loop_
_entity_poly.entity_id
_entity_poly.type
_entity_poly.pdbx_seq_one_letter_code
_entity_poly.pdbx_strand_id
1 'polypeptide(L)'
;MRNYFVIERIEPFASQSRNTRGEIAHIRFNNLADHPRPDLALTTLIEQLLDRVLTGRPAPLRVGLQVQPPNFHHPFTVPLRPVEQNNAAALAAAIERLNEISQAGIDLLSGTTTTKVVAVWPLTGQRTNNPATQSGSHVPTGSCNLDQEHAVSSRCRSIVRVHNPNDRYCLARAVVIGLTKIRLVDQGDANNGAAHFRAFCQQQEQHVIFVNYLMNISGLPNGLQEYSLEHVAILQRWLNQYYGEGHTRIVVFQKEQQYRIVFKGEGRAARYNLCLLLENRHYNYIGRPEQLLGVKRYCIDCERSVTRWSHWAGCTVVCRFCMRSGPEFPCQEEERIPCQNCGFIFPRRSCYDYHLVNSAPLEMVRRDTRNFASICQMRRICSNCHLII
;
A
#
# COMPACT_ATOMS: atom_id res chain seq x y z
N MET A 1 3.42 37.53 -15.74
CA MET A 1 3.08 36.78 -14.50
C MET A 1 4.38 36.26 -13.91
N ARG A 2 4.65 36.50 -12.62
CA ARG A 2 5.79 35.86 -11.94
C ARG A 2 5.51 34.35 -11.88
N ASN A 3 6.40 33.53 -12.44
CA ASN A 3 6.29 32.07 -12.30
C ASN A 3 6.73 31.71 -10.90
N TYR A 4 5.80 31.34 -10.03
CA TYR A 4 6.10 30.98 -8.65
C TYR A 4 6.48 29.50 -8.46
N PHE A 5 6.30 28.68 -9.49
CA PHE A 5 6.64 27.27 -9.48
C PHE A 5 6.95 26.79 -10.90
N VAL A 6 7.56 25.61 -10.98
CA VAL A 6 7.84 24.88 -12.22
C VAL A 6 7.24 23.48 -12.09
N ILE A 7 6.52 23.04 -13.11
CA ILE A 7 6.13 21.62 -13.25
C ILE A 7 7.31 20.90 -13.89
N GLU A 8 8.00 20.07 -13.12
CA GLU A 8 9.22 19.39 -13.55
C GLU A 8 8.91 18.20 -14.45
N ARG A 9 7.88 17.44 -14.10
CA ARG A 9 7.41 16.29 -14.88
C ARG A 9 5.96 15.96 -14.58
N ILE A 10 5.30 15.32 -15.54
CA ILE A 10 3.94 14.78 -15.37
C ILE A 10 4.00 13.29 -15.65
N GLU A 11 3.62 12.48 -14.66
CA GLU A 11 3.57 11.02 -14.77
C GLU A 11 2.11 10.57 -14.94
N PRO A 12 1.72 10.08 -16.12
CA PRO A 12 0.40 9.49 -16.30
C PRO A 12 0.34 8.11 -15.63
N PHE A 13 -0.80 7.78 -15.05
CA PHE A 13 -1.13 6.44 -14.61
C PHE A 13 -2.54 6.06 -15.04
N ALA A 14 -2.76 4.78 -15.29
CA ALA A 14 -4.08 4.25 -15.58
C ALA A 14 -4.34 3.03 -14.70
N SER A 15 -5.58 2.90 -14.25
CA SER A 15 -6.05 1.73 -13.52
C SER A 15 -7.24 1.15 -14.27
N GLN A 16 -6.96 0.18 -15.15
CA GLN A 16 -7.99 -0.54 -15.90
C GLN A 16 -9.02 -1.19 -14.96
N SER A 17 -8.56 -1.78 -13.85
CA SER A 17 -9.43 -2.38 -12.82
C SER A 17 -10.36 -1.39 -12.13
N ARG A 18 -10.05 -0.08 -12.16
CA ARG A 18 -10.79 0.98 -11.46
C ARG A 18 -11.43 1.96 -12.42
N ASN A 19 -11.46 1.64 -13.71
CA ASN A 19 -11.95 2.50 -14.80
C ASN A 19 -11.48 3.97 -14.71
N THR A 20 -10.25 4.20 -14.25
CA THR A 20 -9.72 5.56 -13.97
C THR A 20 -8.37 5.76 -14.63
N ARG A 21 -8.12 6.99 -15.07
CA ARG A 21 -6.82 7.52 -15.43
C ARG A 21 -6.46 8.64 -14.48
N GLY A 22 -5.19 8.87 -14.25
CA GLY A 22 -4.74 9.99 -13.44
C GLY A 22 -3.38 10.47 -13.87
N GLU A 23 -3.00 11.60 -13.32
CA GLU A 23 -1.70 12.23 -13.55
C GLU A 23 -1.13 12.64 -12.20
N ILE A 24 0.18 12.50 -12.08
CA ILE A 24 0.96 13.03 -10.97
C ILE A 24 1.85 14.13 -11.54
N ALA A 25 1.52 15.38 -11.24
CA ALA A 25 2.37 16.51 -11.61
C ALA A 25 3.38 16.76 -10.50
N HIS A 26 4.67 16.63 -10.81
CA HIS A 26 5.78 16.94 -9.90
C HIS A 26 6.12 18.42 -10.01
N ILE A 27 6.14 19.10 -8.88
CA ILE A 27 6.21 20.55 -8.79
C ILE A 27 7.37 20.92 -7.88
N ARG A 28 8.13 21.90 -8.34
CA ARG A 28 9.12 22.62 -7.56
C ARG A 28 8.71 24.08 -7.44
N PHE A 29 8.56 24.57 -6.22
CA PHE A 29 8.32 25.98 -5.97
C PHE A 29 9.61 26.78 -6.21
N ASN A 30 9.48 28.00 -6.70
CA ASN A 30 10.60 28.94 -6.75
C ASN A 30 10.79 29.57 -5.38
N ASN A 31 12.00 30.01 -5.06
CA ASN A 31 12.28 30.67 -3.79
C ASN A 31 11.43 31.94 -3.65
N LEU A 32 10.57 31.97 -2.63
CA LEU A 32 9.67 33.08 -2.33
C LEU A 32 10.15 33.94 -1.15
N ALA A 33 11.43 33.87 -0.77
CA ALA A 33 12.01 34.61 0.35
C ALA A 33 11.73 36.13 0.32
N ASP A 34 11.55 36.73 -0.86
CA ASP A 34 11.27 38.16 -1.03
C ASP A 34 9.76 38.50 -1.12
N HIS A 35 8.86 37.54 -0.87
CA HIS A 35 7.42 37.79 -0.94
C HIS A 35 6.92 38.49 0.34
N PRO A 36 6.27 39.67 0.26
CA PRO A 36 5.92 40.48 1.43
C PRO A 36 4.85 39.85 2.35
N ARG A 37 4.08 38.87 1.83
CA ARG A 37 3.04 38.10 2.54
C ARG A 37 3.01 36.65 2.03
N PRO A 38 3.90 35.75 2.50
CA PRO A 38 3.95 34.36 2.04
C PRO A 38 2.74 33.53 2.52
N ASP A 39 2.14 33.93 3.64
CA ASP A 39 0.88 33.42 4.21
C ASP A 39 -0.31 33.62 3.27
N LEU A 40 -0.50 34.84 2.75
CA LEU A 40 -1.56 35.13 1.78
C LEU A 40 -1.27 34.57 0.38
N ALA A 41 0.00 34.23 0.10
CA ALA A 41 0.39 33.69 -1.19
C ALA A 41 -0.01 32.21 -1.32
N LEU A 42 -0.05 31.42 -0.25
CA LEU A 42 -0.20 29.96 -0.35
C LEU A 42 -1.51 29.54 -1.03
N THR A 43 -2.64 30.13 -0.66
CA THR A 43 -3.92 29.83 -1.31
C THR A 43 -3.89 30.19 -2.79
N THR A 44 -3.42 31.39 -3.14
CA THR A 44 -3.29 31.82 -4.54
C THR A 44 -2.27 30.98 -5.32
N LEU A 45 -1.19 30.52 -4.69
CA LEU A 45 -0.20 29.64 -5.28
C LEU A 45 -0.79 28.27 -5.59
N ILE A 46 -1.56 27.71 -4.66
CA ILE A 46 -2.25 26.43 -4.86
C ILE A 46 -3.33 26.57 -5.91
N GLU A 47 -4.07 27.68 -5.93
CA GLU A 47 -5.06 27.97 -6.97
C GLU A 47 -4.41 28.01 -8.35
N GLN A 48 -3.36 28.82 -8.53
CA GLN A 48 -2.59 28.88 -9.77
C GLN A 48 -1.98 27.53 -10.15
N LEU A 49 -1.55 26.75 -9.16
CA LEU A 49 -1.01 25.41 -9.36
C LEU A 49 -2.09 24.44 -9.85
N LEU A 50 -3.25 24.40 -9.20
CA LEU A 50 -4.39 23.59 -9.60
C LEU A 50 -4.84 24.00 -11.00
N ASP A 51 -5.01 25.30 -11.25
CA ASP A 51 -5.35 25.82 -12.57
C ASP A 51 -4.33 25.36 -13.59
N ARG A 52 -3.02 25.49 -13.33
CA ARG A 52 -1.99 25.09 -14.29
C ARG A 52 -1.96 23.58 -14.54
N VAL A 53 -2.15 22.76 -13.51
CA VAL A 53 -2.18 21.30 -13.59
C VAL A 53 -3.47 20.79 -14.22
N LEU A 54 -4.58 21.53 -14.12
CA LEU A 54 -5.89 21.11 -14.63
C LEU A 54 -6.30 21.81 -15.94
N THR A 55 -5.62 22.89 -16.33
CA THR A 55 -5.88 23.63 -17.59
C THR A 55 -5.77 22.69 -18.78
N GLY A 56 -6.75 22.79 -19.69
CA GLY A 56 -6.81 21.97 -20.90
C GLY A 56 -7.24 20.52 -20.66
N ARG A 57 -7.65 20.16 -19.43
CA ARG A 57 -8.14 18.83 -19.06
C ARG A 57 -9.62 18.87 -18.71
N PRO A 58 -10.35 17.74 -18.86
CA PRO A 58 -11.71 17.64 -18.33
C PRO A 58 -11.72 17.81 -16.80
N ALA A 59 -12.88 18.16 -16.23
CA ALA A 59 -13.03 18.27 -14.79
C ALA A 59 -12.63 16.94 -14.10
N PRO A 60 -11.66 16.95 -13.16
CA PRO A 60 -11.24 15.75 -12.46
C PRO A 60 -12.33 15.32 -11.46
N LEU A 61 -12.46 14.00 -11.26
CA LEU A 61 -13.33 13.43 -10.24
C LEU A 61 -12.81 13.74 -8.84
N ARG A 62 -11.48 13.69 -8.68
CA ARG A 62 -10.80 13.92 -7.41
C ARG A 62 -9.44 14.56 -7.62
N VAL A 63 -9.07 15.40 -6.67
CA VAL A 63 -7.78 16.08 -6.59
C VAL A 63 -7.20 15.91 -5.20
N GLY A 64 -5.88 15.85 -5.09
CA GLY A 64 -5.15 15.76 -3.83
C GLY A 64 -3.73 16.27 -4.00
N LEU A 65 -3.03 16.39 -2.88
CA LEU A 65 -1.73 17.04 -2.80
C LEU A 65 -0.80 16.22 -1.92
N GLN A 66 0.40 15.94 -2.39
CA GLN A 66 1.48 15.40 -1.55
C GLN A 66 2.60 16.43 -1.46
N VAL A 67 3.14 16.59 -0.26
CA VAL A 67 4.21 17.53 0.05
C VAL A 67 5.28 16.77 0.81
N GLN A 68 6.52 16.79 0.30
CA GLN A 68 7.66 16.15 0.93
C GLN A 68 8.77 17.18 1.17
N PRO A 69 8.80 17.79 2.37
CA PRO A 69 9.90 18.62 2.80
C PRO A 69 11.19 17.79 2.97
N PRO A 70 12.39 18.39 2.82
CA PRO A 70 13.66 17.66 2.94
C PRO A 70 13.87 17.01 4.32
N ASN A 71 13.31 17.60 5.38
CA ASN A 71 13.44 17.10 6.76
C ASN A 71 12.39 16.04 7.12
N PHE A 72 11.54 15.62 6.17
CA PHE A 72 10.48 14.65 6.41
C PHE A 72 10.85 13.28 5.82
N HIS A 73 10.86 12.24 6.66
CA HIS A 73 11.05 10.86 6.21
C HIS A 73 9.89 10.36 5.32
N HIS A 74 8.68 10.91 5.51
CA HIS A 74 7.49 10.55 4.75
C HIS A 74 6.74 11.79 4.24
N PRO A 75 6.16 11.74 3.02
CA PRO A 75 5.40 12.86 2.49
C PRO A 75 4.14 13.11 3.30
N PHE A 76 3.88 14.37 3.64
CA PHE A 76 2.55 14.80 4.05
C PHE A 76 1.61 14.66 2.86
N THR A 77 0.42 14.12 3.08
CA THR A 77 -0.56 13.97 2.01
C THR A 77 -1.92 14.51 2.41
N VAL A 78 -2.43 15.41 1.57
CA VAL A 78 -3.84 15.75 1.52
C VAL A 78 -4.57 14.70 0.66
N PRO A 79 -5.51 13.95 1.25
CA PRO A 79 -6.23 12.85 0.61
C PRO A 79 -6.95 13.25 -0.69
N LEU A 80 -7.11 12.35 -1.67
CA LEU A 80 -7.90 12.62 -2.88
C LEU A 80 -9.40 12.78 -2.54
N ARG A 81 -9.95 13.96 -2.76
CA ARG A 81 -11.37 14.28 -2.55
C ARG A 81 -11.97 14.95 -3.79
N PRO A 82 -13.32 15.01 -3.90
CA PRO A 82 -13.97 15.85 -4.90
C PRO A 82 -13.39 17.26 -4.90
N VAL A 83 -13.35 17.90 -6.08
CA VAL A 83 -12.69 19.20 -6.27
C VAL A 83 -13.28 20.27 -5.36
N GLU A 84 -14.57 20.17 -5.06
CA GLU A 84 -15.30 21.07 -4.17
C GLU A 84 -14.77 20.99 -2.72
N GLN A 85 -14.32 19.80 -2.30
CA GLN A 85 -13.79 19.53 -0.96
C GLN A 85 -12.27 19.78 -0.85
N ASN A 86 -11.55 19.66 -1.96
CA ASN A 86 -10.11 19.93 -2.06
C ASN A 86 -9.84 21.13 -2.99
N ASN A 87 -10.56 22.21 -2.76
CA ASN A 87 -10.28 23.49 -3.39
C ASN A 87 -8.98 24.11 -2.84
N ALA A 88 -8.49 25.17 -3.48
CA ALA A 88 -7.22 25.80 -3.12
C ALA A 88 -7.14 26.21 -1.64
N ALA A 89 -8.22 26.78 -1.10
CA ALA A 89 -8.30 27.17 0.31
C ALA A 89 -8.22 25.96 1.26
N ALA A 90 -8.92 24.86 0.95
CA ALA A 90 -8.90 23.64 1.76
C ALA A 90 -7.52 22.98 1.77
N LEU A 91 -6.83 22.97 0.62
CA LEU A 91 -5.47 22.45 0.50
C LEU A 91 -4.46 23.37 1.21
N ALA A 92 -4.59 24.69 1.09
CA ALA A 92 -3.74 25.66 1.80
C ALA A 92 -3.86 25.48 3.31
N ALA A 93 -5.09 25.42 3.84
CA ALA A 93 -5.34 25.19 5.26
C ALA A 93 -4.82 23.83 5.77
N ALA A 94 -4.74 22.81 4.90
CA ALA A 94 -4.12 21.53 5.28
C ALA A 94 -2.60 21.64 5.41
N ILE A 95 -1.96 22.43 4.56
CA ILE A 95 -0.52 22.70 4.60
C ILE A 95 -0.17 23.63 5.78
N GLU A 96 -0.98 24.66 6.05
CA GLU A 96 -0.79 25.56 7.20
C GLU A 96 -0.85 24.79 8.52
N ARG A 97 -1.85 23.93 8.70
CA ARG A 97 -1.94 23.05 9.87
C ARG A 97 -0.72 22.15 10.03
N LEU A 98 -0.16 21.67 8.92
CA LEU A 98 1.07 20.90 8.96
C LEU A 98 2.24 21.76 9.45
N ASN A 99 2.34 23.02 8.99
CA ASN A 99 3.35 23.96 9.41
C ASN A 99 3.29 24.22 10.94
N GLU A 100 2.09 24.45 11.46
CA GLU A 100 1.82 24.65 12.89
C GLU A 100 2.26 23.45 13.75
N ILE A 101 2.03 22.23 13.27
CA ILE A 101 2.36 20.99 14.02
C ILE A 101 3.86 20.70 14.00
N SER A 102 4.60 21.15 12.98
CA SER A 102 5.96 20.68 12.70
C SER A 102 7.06 21.16 13.66
N GLN A 103 6.81 22.14 14.55
CA GLN A 103 7.76 22.86 15.43
C GLN A 103 9.00 23.50 14.76
N ALA A 104 9.52 22.95 13.66
CA ALA A 104 10.69 23.41 12.92
C ALA A 104 10.36 24.45 11.84
N GLY A 105 9.08 24.66 11.53
CA GLY A 105 8.65 25.43 10.36
C GLY A 105 8.93 24.65 9.08
N ILE A 106 7.88 24.37 8.30
CA ILE A 106 8.05 23.69 7.02
C ILE A 106 8.43 24.71 5.99
N ASP A 107 9.65 24.56 5.51
CA ASP A 107 10.15 25.33 4.39
C ASP A 107 9.58 24.81 3.06
N LEU A 108 8.29 25.08 2.86
CA LEU A 108 7.52 24.72 1.67
C LEU A 108 8.01 25.47 0.43
N LEU A 109 8.61 26.64 0.63
CA LEU A 109 8.78 27.68 -0.39
C LEU A 109 10.24 27.97 -0.74
N SER A 110 11.24 27.33 -0.11
CA SER A 110 12.65 27.43 -0.54
C SER A 110 12.98 26.67 -1.81
N GLY A 111 12.03 25.93 -2.37
CA GLY A 111 12.21 25.16 -3.59
C GLY A 111 12.94 23.82 -3.41
N THR A 112 13.24 23.41 -2.18
CA THR A 112 13.74 22.06 -1.88
C THR A 112 12.63 21.06 -1.57
N THR A 113 11.40 21.54 -1.34
CA THR A 113 10.24 20.70 -1.04
C THR A 113 9.68 20.09 -2.33
N THR A 114 9.62 18.76 -2.39
CA THR A 114 8.99 18.06 -3.52
C THR A 114 7.49 18.09 -3.34
N THR A 115 6.76 18.65 -4.30
CA THR A 115 5.29 18.66 -4.26
C THR A 115 4.71 17.87 -5.43
N LYS A 116 3.64 17.12 -5.17
CA LYS A 116 2.91 16.37 -6.18
C LYS A 116 1.44 16.72 -6.13
N VAL A 117 0.87 17.11 -7.27
CA VAL A 117 -0.58 17.19 -7.44
C VAL A 117 -1.05 15.91 -8.10
N VAL A 118 -2.03 15.26 -7.50
CA VAL A 118 -2.64 14.04 -8.03
C VAL A 118 -4.05 14.37 -8.48
N ALA A 119 -4.34 14.14 -9.76
CA ALA A 119 -5.66 14.33 -10.34
C ALA A 119 -6.14 13.04 -11.02
N VAL A 120 -7.44 12.74 -10.90
CA VAL A 120 -8.04 11.48 -11.39
C VAL A 120 -9.28 11.78 -12.23
N TRP A 121 -9.37 11.12 -13.39
CA TRP A 121 -10.46 11.19 -14.37
C TRP A 121 -11.00 9.79 -14.68
N PRO A 122 -12.23 9.68 -15.20
CA PRO A 122 -12.71 8.43 -15.78
C PRO A 122 -11.90 8.08 -17.05
N LEU A 123 -11.72 6.79 -17.32
CA LEU A 123 -11.23 6.32 -18.62
C LEU A 123 -12.30 6.65 -19.68
N THR A 124 -11.92 7.42 -20.70
CA THR A 124 -12.81 7.80 -21.82
C THR A 124 -13.38 6.55 -22.50
N GLY A 125 -14.69 6.34 -22.42
CA GLY A 125 -15.36 5.19 -23.04
C GLY A 125 -16.78 4.85 -22.57
N GLN A 126 -17.26 5.35 -21.44
CA GLN A 126 -18.67 5.19 -21.03
C GLN A 126 -19.28 6.53 -20.64
N ARG A 127 -20.17 7.00 -21.51
CA ARG A 127 -21.02 8.18 -21.34
C ARG A 127 -21.71 8.16 -19.98
N THR A 128 -21.57 9.24 -19.22
CA THR A 128 -22.43 9.60 -18.08
C THR A 128 -23.83 10.05 -18.51
N ASN A 129 -24.26 9.74 -19.74
CA ASN A 129 -25.53 10.18 -20.29
C ASN A 129 -26.37 8.94 -20.64
N ASN A 130 -27.22 8.50 -19.71
CA ASN A 130 -28.61 8.22 -20.05
C ASN A 130 -29.53 8.23 -18.81
N PRO A 131 -30.74 8.82 -18.95
CA PRO A 131 -31.73 8.95 -17.89
C PRO A 131 -32.37 7.58 -17.60
N ALA A 132 -32.87 7.43 -16.38
CA ALA A 132 -33.62 6.27 -15.92
C ALA A 132 -34.69 5.85 -16.94
N THR A 133 -34.57 4.66 -17.54
CA THR A 133 -35.70 3.78 -17.89
C THR A 133 -35.23 2.46 -18.51
N GLN A 134 -35.80 1.38 -17.94
CA GLN A 134 -36.09 0.07 -18.53
C GLN A 134 -34.95 -0.96 -18.70
N SER A 135 -35.19 -2.10 -18.05
CA SER A 135 -34.59 -3.44 -18.21
C SER A 135 -33.23 -3.75 -17.57
N GLY A 136 -33.27 -4.14 -16.29
CA GLY A 136 -32.81 -5.45 -15.79
C GLY A 136 -31.33 -5.87 -15.90
N SER A 137 -30.43 -5.04 -16.42
CA SER A 137 -29.00 -5.35 -16.50
C SER A 137 -28.19 -4.25 -15.81
N HIS A 138 -27.52 -4.60 -14.71
CA HIS A 138 -26.65 -3.72 -13.96
C HIS A 138 -25.46 -3.28 -14.83
N VAL A 139 -25.58 -2.08 -15.42
CA VAL A 139 -24.45 -1.39 -16.05
C VAL A 139 -23.65 -0.70 -14.93
N PRO A 140 -22.33 -0.94 -14.83
CA PRO A 140 -21.50 -0.36 -13.78
C PRO A 140 -21.33 1.14 -14.03
N THR A 141 -21.97 1.95 -13.20
CA THR A 141 -21.76 3.39 -13.15
C THR A 141 -20.33 3.68 -12.71
N GLY A 142 -19.61 4.44 -13.53
CA GLY A 142 -18.24 4.88 -13.25
C GLY A 142 -18.13 5.57 -11.90
N SER A 143 -17.08 5.20 -11.16
CA SER A 143 -16.53 5.94 -10.03
C SER A 143 -17.49 6.34 -8.91
N CYS A 144 -18.30 5.43 -8.36
CA CYS A 144 -18.80 5.57 -6.98
C CYS A 144 -19.46 4.28 -6.45
N ASN A 145 -18.68 3.21 -6.30
CA ASN A 145 -19.12 2.08 -5.46
C ASN A 145 -18.06 1.57 -4.47
N LEU A 146 -17.13 2.45 -4.08
CA LEU A 146 -16.13 2.16 -3.03
C LEU A 146 -16.76 1.91 -1.65
N ASP A 147 -18.00 2.38 -1.41
CA ASP A 147 -18.72 2.09 -0.17
C ASP A 147 -19.66 0.88 -0.27
N GLN A 148 -20.10 0.46 -1.47
CA GLN A 148 -20.87 -0.79 -1.64
C GLN A 148 -19.98 -2.04 -1.82
N GLU A 149 -18.71 -1.90 -2.24
CA GLU A 149 -17.77 -3.03 -2.31
C GLU A 149 -17.26 -3.49 -0.93
N HIS A 150 -17.59 -2.76 0.14
CA HIS A 150 -17.52 -3.28 1.50
C HIS A 150 -18.79 -4.07 1.86
N ALA A 151 -19.35 -4.83 0.92
CA ALA A 151 -20.04 -6.05 1.29
C ALA A 151 -19.00 -6.89 2.05
N VAL A 152 -19.10 -6.83 3.37
CA VAL A 152 -18.48 -7.73 4.33
C VAL A 152 -19.04 -9.11 4.01
N SER A 153 -18.57 -9.70 2.91
CA SER A 153 -18.90 -11.04 2.50
C SER A 153 -18.59 -11.91 3.70
N SER A 154 -19.61 -12.60 4.19
CA SER A 154 -19.57 -13.47 5.35
C SER A 154 -18.51 -14.57 5.25
N ARG A 155 -17.87 -14.72 4.08
CA ARG A 155 -16.90 -15.78 3.79
C ARG A 155 -15.42 -15.35 3.84
N CYS A 156 -15.07 -14.06 3.80
CA CYS A 156 -13.72 -13.56 4.14
C CYS A 156 -13.69 -12.03 4.14
N ARG A 157 -13.51 -11.43 5.33
CA ARG A 157 -13.40 -9.98 5.53
C ARG A 157 -11.96 -9.55 5.25
N SER A 158 -11.69 -9.00 4.08
CA SER A 158 -10.37 -8.44 3.72
C SER A 158 -9.90 -7.37 4.72
N ILE A 159 -10.87 -6.69 5.35
CA ILE A 159 -10.68 -5.69 6.40
C ILE A 159 -11.39 -6.16 7.68
N VAL A 160 -10.68 -6.10 8.81
CA VAL A 160 -11.29 -6.13 10.15
C VAL A 160 -11.44 -4.69 10.61
N ARG A 161 -12.69 -4.23 10.64
CA ARG A 161 -13.03 -2.90 11.15
C ARG A 161 -12.72 -2.84 12.64
N VAL A 162 -11.96 -1.82 13.02
CA VAL A 162 -11.63 -1.59 14.42
C VAL A 162 -12.78 -0.82 15.08
N HIS A 163 -13.30 -1.38 16.16
CA HIS A 163 -14.34 -0.77 16.98
C HIS A 163 -13.76 -0.36 18.33
N ASN A 164 -13.89 0.92 18.66
CA ASN A 164 -13.37 1.55 19.87
C ASN A 164 -14.34 2.66 20.34
N PRO A 165 -15.55 2.32 20.77
CA PRO A 165 -16.52 3.33 21.23
C PRO A 165 -16.06 4.10 22.47
N ASN A 166 -15.21 3.47 23.30
CA ASN A 166 -14.83 3.98 24.62
C ASN A 166 -13.40 4.55 24.68
N ASP A 167 -12.64 4.48 23.59
CA ASP A 167 -11.26 4.98 23.50
C ASP A 167 -10.89 5.37 22.07
N ARG A 168 -9.74 6.03 21.88
CA ARG A 168 -9.24 6.42 20.55
C ARG A 168 -8.08 5.55 20.08
N TYR A 169 -7.87 4.38 20.67
CA TYR A 169 -6.68 3.53 20.45
C TYR A 169 -6.78 2.62 19.22
N CYS A 170 -7.31 3.16 18.11
CA CYS A 170 -7.56 2.38 16.90
C CYS A 170 -6.29 1.81 16.28
N LEU A 171 -5.18 2.58 16.29
CA LEU A 171 -3.88 2.12 15.81
C LEU A 171 -3.37 0.91 16.60
N ALA A 172 -3.30 1.03 17.93
CA ALA A 172 -2.82 -0.05 18.79
C ALA A 172 -3.72 -1.29 18.70
N ARG A 173 -5.05 -1.12 18.63
CA ARG A 173 -5.99 -2.24 18.46
C ARG A 173 -5.80 -2.95 17.13
N ALA A 174 -5.60 -2.21 16.04
CA ALA A 174 -5.32 -2.80 14.73
C ALA A 174 -4.02 -3.61 14.73
N VAL A 175 -2.99 -3.12 15.45
CA VAL A 175 -1.72 -3.85 15.63
C VAL A 175 -1.90 -5.10 16.49
N VAL A 176 -2.63 -5.03 17.60
CA VAL A 176 -2.96 -6.20 18.44
C VAL A 176 -3.66 -7.29 17.62
N ILE A 177 -4.66 -6.91 16.81
CA ILE A 177 -5.34 -7.85 15.90
C ILE A 177 -4.34 -8.51 14.94
N GLY A 178 -3.46 -7.72 14.32
CA GLY A 178 -2.43 -8.24 13.42
C GLY A 178 -1.45 -9.19 14.08
N LEU A 179 -0.96 -8.87 15.28
CA LEU A 179 -0.04 -9.70 16.06
C LEU A 179 -0.67 -11.01 16.51
N THR A 180 -1.94 -10.99 16.94
CA THR A 180 -2.67 -12.22 17.27
C THR A 180 -2.76 -13.16 16.06
N LYS A 181 -3.01 -12.62 14.86
CA LYS A 181 -3.02 -13.44 13.65
C LYS A 181 -1.66 -14.05 13.34
N ILE A 182 -0.59 -13.28 13.47
CA ILE A 182 0.78 -13.77 13.25
C ILE A 182 1.08 -14.92 14.22
N ARG A 183 0.75 -14.75 15.51
CA ARG A 183 0.93 -15.78 16.54
C ARG A 183 0.20 -17.08 16.20
N LEU A 184 -1.06 -16.99 15.76
CA LEU A 184 -1.84 -18.16 15.37
C LEU A 184 -1.25 -18.89 14.14
N VAL A 185 -0.64 -18.15 13.22
CA VAL A 185 0.08 -18.73 12.07
C VAL A 185 1.35 -19.43 12.52
N ASP A 186 2.15 -18.81 13.39
CA ASP A 186 3.39 -19.40 13.91
C ASP A 186 3.14 -20.65 14.77
N GLN A 187 2.01 -20.71 15.48
CA GLN A 187 1.62 -21.88 16.28
C GLN A 187 1.14 -23.07 15.43
N GLY A 188 1.05 -22.92 14.10
CA GLY A 188 0.69 -24.01 13.20
C GLY A 188 -0.74 -24.53 13.40
N ASP A 189 -1.64 -23.70 13.95
CA ASP A 189 -3.05 -24.05 14.18
C ASP A 189 -3.83 -24.06 12.84
N ALA A 190 -3.48 -25.02 11.98
CA ALA A 190 -4.00 -25.14 10.62
C ALA A 190 -5.51 -25.46 10.59
N ASN A 191 -6.02 -26.11 11.65
CA ASN A 191 -7.41 -26.56 11.71
C ASN A 191 -8.34 -25.50 12.32
N ASN A 192 -7.91 -24.76 13.35
CA ASN A 192 -8.78 -23.83 14.07
C ASN A 192 -8.32 -22.36 14.06
N GLY A 193 -7.12 -22.04 13.56
CA GLY A 193 -6.56 -20.69 13.62
C GLY A 193 -7.45 -19.61 12.99
N ALA A 194 -8.16 -19.94 11.91
CA ALA A 194 -9.13 -19.02 11.29
C ALA A 194 -10.39 -18.80 12.15
N ALA A 195 -10.85 -19.83 12.87
CA ALA A 195 -11.98 -19.72 13.78
C ALA A 195 -11.58 -18.92 15.04
N HIS A 196 -10.44 -19.24 15.64
CA HIS A 196 -9.87 -18.51 16.77
C HIS A 196 -9.64 -17.03 16.44
N PHE A 197 -9.08 -16.73 15.26
CA PHE A 197 -8.87 -15.35 14.84
C PHE A 197 -10.21 -14.60 14.68
N ARG A 198 -11.24 -15.23 14.10
CA ARG A 198 -12.57 -14.62 13.98
C ARG A 198 -13.21 -14.36 15.34
N ALA A 199 -13.14 -15.32 16.25
CA ALA A 199 -13.65 -15.15 17.62
C ALA A 199 -12.93 -13.99 18.33
N PHE A 200 -11.61 -13.93 18.22
CA PHE A 200 -10.82 -12.82 18.75
C PHE A 200 -11.26 -11.47 18.18
N CYS A 201 -11.48 -11.38 16.86
CA CYS A 201 -11.94 -10.15 16.20
C CYS A 201 -13.37 -9.73 16.58
N GLN A 202 -14.20 -10.63 17.10
CA GLN A 202 -15.53 -10.31 17.60
C GLN A 202 -15.50 -9.72 19.01
N GLN A 203 -14.45 -10.01 19.78
CA GLN A 203 -14.30 -9.59 21.18
C GLN A 203 -13.46 -8.30 21.31
N GLN A 204 -13.56 -7.37 20.36
CA GLN A 204 -12.68 -6.19 20.31
C GLN A 204 -12.75 -5.31 21.56
N GLU A 205 -13.90 -5.22 22.23
CA GLU A 205 -14.06 -4.46 23.47
C GLU A 205 -13.11 -4.96 24.58
N GLN A 206 -12.89 -6.27 24.64
CA GLN A 206 -12.00 -6.92 25.61
C GLN A 206 -10.51 -6.70 25.28
N HIS A 207 -10.18 -6.19 24.08
CA HIS A 207 -8.78 -5.97 23.69
C HIS A 207 -8.12 -4.82 24.48
N VAL A 208 -8.88 -4.05 25.25
CA VAL A 208 -8.37 -2.88 26.01
C VAL A 208 -7.16 -3.23 26.88
N ILE A 209 -7.12 -4.42 27.48
CA ILE A 209 -5.99 -4.88 28.31
C ILE A 209 -4.72 -5.01 27.45
N PHE A 210 -4.82 -5.70 26.32
CA PHE A 210 -3.69 -5.88 25.39
C PHE A 210 -3.27 -4.57 24.74
N VAL A 211 -4.24 -3.70 24.44
CA VAL A 211 -4.00 -2.37 23.89
C VAL A 211 -3.24 -1.52 24.90
N ASN A 212 -3.70 -1.40 26.14
CA ASN A 212 -3.03 -0.62 27.17
C ASN A 212 -1.61 -1.16 27.46
N TYR A 213 -1.45 -2.49 27.48
CA TYR A 213 -0.14 -3.12 27.58
C TYR A 213 0.77 -2.70 26.43
N LEU A 214 0.30 -2.81 25.17
CA LEU A 214 1.06 -2.42 23.98
C LEU A 214 1.42 -0.93 24.00
N MET A 215 0.46 -0.05 24.33
CA MET A 215 0.67 1.39 24.45
C MET A 215 1.80 1.70 25.42
N ASN A 216 1.78 1.08 26.61
CA ASN A 216 2.77 1.30 27.65
C ASN A 216 4.17 0.80 27.23
N ILE A 217 4.28 -0.45 26.77
CA ILE A 217 5.59 -1.05 26.46
C ILE A 217 6.24 -0.46 25.19
N SER A 218 5.45 0.07 24.26
CA SER A 218 5.96 0.69 23.04
C SER A 218 6.26 2.19 23.20
N GLY A 219 5.86 2.80 24.32
CA GLY A 219 5.95 4.24 24.54
C GLY A 219 5.00 5.05 23.66
N LEU A 220 3.88 4.48 23.23
CA LEU A 220 2.89 5.21 22.46
C LEU A 220 2.14 6.20 23.37
N PRO A 221 2.02 7.48 23.00
CA PRO A 221 1.29 8.46 23.80
C PRO A 221 -0.20 8.10 23.95
N ASN A 222 -0.69 8.23 25.19
CA ASN A 222 -2.09 7.99 25.56
C ASN A 222 -2.93 9.26 25.38
N GLY A 223 -4.26 9.08 25.27
CA GLY A 223 -5.22 10.19 25.27
C GLY A 223 -5.23 11.07 24.01
N LEU A 224 -4.54 10.68 22.94
CA LEU A 224 -4.58 11.40 21.68
C LEU A 224 -5.95 11.27 21.01
N GLN A 225 -6.37 12.35 20.34
CA GLN A 225 -7.56 12.31 19.49
C GLN A 225 -7.33 11.42 18.26
N GLU A 226 -6.11 11.46 17.70
CA GLU A 226 -5.76 10.81 16.44
C GLU A 226 -4.30 10.34 16.48
N TYR A 227 -4.01 9.23 15.80
CA TYR A 227 -2.66 8.68 15.67
C TYR A 227 -2.12 8.92 14.25
N SER A 228 -1.01 9.64 14.14
CA SER A 228 -0.31 9.90 12.87
C SER A 228 0.59 8.72 12.42
N LEU A 229 1.23 8.84 11.25
CA LEU A 229 2.23 7.85 10.78
C LEU A 229 3.49 7.82 11.66
N GLU A 230 3.79 8.89 12.41
CA GLU A 230 4.91 8.90 13.37
C GLU A 230 4.67 7.91 14.51
N HIS A 231 3.42 7.78 14.95
CA HIS A 231 3.01 6.79 15.95
C HIS A 231 3.15 5.37 15.40
N VAL A 232 2.92 5.19 14.09
CA VAL A 232 3.18 3.91 13.42
C VAL A 232 4.69 3.60 13.43
N ALA A 233 5.55 4.61 13.24
CA ALA A 233 7.00 4.45 13.33
C ALA A 233 7.48 4.09 14.74
N ILE A 234 6.84 4.63 15.79
CA ILE A 234 7.10 4.20 17.19
C ILE A 234 6.82 2.70 17.34
N LEU A 235 5.66 2.23 16.89
CA LEU A 235 5.30 0.81 16.95
C LEU A 235 6.23 -0.07 16.09
N GLN A 236 6.63 0.40 14.91
CA GLN A 236 7.60 -0.33 14.07
C GLN A 236 8.94 -0.50 14.78
N ARG A 237 9.45 0.54 15.43
CA ARG A 237 10.71 0.47 16.20
C ARG A 237 10.59 -0.51 17.37
N TRP A 238 9.49 -0.46 18.10
CA TRP A 238 9.23 -1.41 19.18
C TRP A 238 9.15 -2.86 18.67
N LEU A 239 8.46 -3.11 17.55
CA LEU A 239 8.38 -4.43 16.94
C LEU A 239 9.76 -4.97 16.54
N ASN A 240 10.61 -4.12 15.97
CA ASN A 240 11.98 -4.49 15.60
C ASN A 240 12.82 -4.83 16.85
N GLN A 241 12.67 -4.08 17.95
CA GLN A 241 13.36 -4.36 19.20
C GLN A 241 12.88 -5.66 19.86
N TYR A 242 11.57 -5.93 19.83
CA TYR A 242 10.98 -7.06 20.54
C TYR A 242 11.11 -8.39 19.77
N TYR A 243 10.88 -8.38 18.45
CA TYR A 243 10.90 -9.59 17.61
C TYR A 243 12.16 -9.73 16.75
N GLY A 244 13.02 -8.71 16.71
CA GLY A 244 14.14 -8.62 15.78
C GLY A 244 13.75 -7.93 14.46
N GLU A 245 14.74 -7.28 13.84
CA GLU A 245 14.57 -6.65 12.54
C GLU A 245 14.15 -7.65 11.46
N GLY A 246 13.20 -7.25 10.60
CA GLY A 246 12.70 -8.11 9.52
C GLY A 246 11.77 -9.23 9.98
N HIS A 247 11.42 -9.33 11.27
CA HIS A 247 10.38 -10.26 11.70
C HIS A 247 8.98 -9.76 11.30
N THR A 248 8.58 -8.59 11.80
CA THR A 248 7.26 -7.99 11.54
C THR A 248 7.41 -6.56 11.03
N ARG A 249 6.83 -6.26 9.87
CA ARG A 249 6.78 -4.91 9.28
C ARG A 249 5.35 -4.41 9.17
N ILE A 250 5.10 -3.21 9.70
CA ILE A 250 3.84 -2.51 9.54
C ILE A 250 3.82 -1.86 8.15
N VAL A 251 2.69 -2.02 7.47
CA VAL A 251 2.40 -1.41 6.18
C VAL A 251 1.06 -0.73 6.27
N VAL A 252 1.00 0.57 6.04
CA VAL A 252 -0.25 1.34 6.09
C VAL A 252 -0.68 1.68 4.68
N PHE A 253 -1.85 1.17 4.31
CA PHE A 253 -2.59 1.57 3.12
C PHE A 253 -3.52 2.72 3.50
N GLN A 254 -3.63 3.76 2.68
CA GLN A 254 -4.57 4.86 2.93
C GLN A 254 -5.75 4.81 1.94
N LYS A 255 -6.99 4.68 2.44
CA LYS A 255 -8.21 4.61 1.61
C LYS A 255 -8.32 5.84 0.72
N GLU A 256 -8.05 7.02 1.27
CA GLU A 256 -8.19 8.27 0.52
C GLU A 256 -7.09 8.48 -0.52
N GLN A 257 -5.99 7.73 -0.45
CA GLN A 257 -4.97 7.67 -1.52
C GLN A 257 -5.18 6.46 -2.42
N GLN A 258 -6.43 5.98 -2.55
CA GLN A 258 -6.79 4.82 -3.34
C GLN A 258 -6.03 3.54 -2.91
N TYR A 259 -5.87 3.35 -1.60
CA TYR A 259 -5.13 2.24 -1.01
C TYR A 259 -3.67 2.20 -1.47
N ARG A 260 -3.02 3.36 -1.62
CA ARG A 260 -1.55 3.42 -1.73
C ARG A 260 -0.93 3.18 -0.37
N ILE A 261 0.27 2.59 -0.39
CA ILE A 261 1.09 2.45 0.81
C ILE A 261 1.65 3.83 1.16
N VAL A 262 1.28 4.33 2.34
CA VAL A 262 1.71 5.64 2.87
C VAL A 262 2.75 5.51 3.98
N PHE A 263 2.87 4.30 4.53
CA PHE A 263 3.93 3.93 5.45
C PHE A 263 4.31 2.48 5.18
N LYS A 264 5.61 2.22 5.10
CA LYS A 264 6.20 0.89 5.02
C LYS A 264 7.42 0.90 5.93
N GLY A 265 7.39 0.12 7.00
CA GLY A 265 8.52 0.06 7.93
C GLY A 265 9.83 -0.23 7.20
N GLU A 266 10.92 0.36 7.68
CA GLU A 266 12.22 0.25 7.03
C GLU A 266 12.74 -1.20 7.00
N GLY A 267 13.63 -1.50 6.04
CA GLY A 267 14.20 -2.82 5.80
C GLY A 267 13.78 -3.46 4.47
N ARG A 268 14.54 -4.48 4.03
CA ARG A 268 14.35 -5.14 2.71
C ARG A 268 13.01 -5.87 2.60
N ALA A 269 12.78 -6.87 3.45
CA ALA A 269 11.53 -7.63 3.54
C ALA A 269 11.33 -8.07 4.97
N ALA A 270 10.06 -8.26 5.37
CA ALA A 270 9.73 -8.89 6.63
C ALA A 270 9.12 -10.26 6.44
N ARG A 271 9.31 -11.15 7.42
CA ARG A 271 8.63 -12.45 7.48
C ARG A 271 7.11 -12.24 7.51
N TYR A 272 6.64 -11.25 8.25
CA TYR A 272 5.23 -10.87 8.34
C TYR A 272 5.02 -9.39 7.99
N ASN A 273 4.08 -9.13 7.08
CA ASN A 273 3.58 -7.77 6.82
C ASN A 273 2.26 -7.57 7.57
N LEU A 274 2.29 -6.73 8.60
CA LEU A 274 1.10 -6.29 9.34
C LEU A 274 0.46 -5.14 8.57
N CYS A 275 -0.52 -5.47 7.73
CA CYS A 275 -1.17 -4.51 6.86
C CYS A 275 -2.30 -3.79 7.59
N LEU A 276 -2.28 -2.46 7.57
CA LEU A 276 -3.26 -1.58 8.18
C LEU A 276 -3.95 -0.74 7.09
N LEU A 277 -5.21 -0.39 7.32
CA LEU A 277 -5.96 0.56 6.50
C LEU A 277 -6.21 1.83 7.31
N LEU A 278 -5.63 2.94 6.89
CA LEU A 278 -5.98 4.29 7.35
C LEU A 278 -7.13 4.81 6.50
N GLU A 279 -8.27 5.08 7.11
CA GLU A 279 -9.37 5.82 6.48
C GLU A 279 -10.01 6.76 7.50
N ASN A 280 -10.37 7.98 7.10
CA ASN A 280 -10.98 8.98 7.97
C ASN A 280 -10.25 9.14 9.31
N ARG A 281 -8.91 9.10 9.27
CA ARG A 281 -8.02 9.19 10.44
C ARG A 281 -8.18 8.04 11.46
N HIS A 282 -8.75 6.92 11.01
CA HIS A 282 -8.98 5.71 11.79
C HIS A 282 -8.23 4.52 11.19
N TYR A 283 -7.56 3.72 12.03
CA TYR A 283 -6.84 2.53 11.59
C TYR A 283 -7.72 1.29 11.70
N ASN A 284 -7.72 0.49 10.63
CA ASN A 284 -8.31 -0.84 10.58
C ASN A 284 -7.24 -1.87 10.23
N TYR A 285 -7.49 -3.14 10.49
CA TYR A 285 -6.56 -4.21 10.12
C TYR A 285 -6.93 -4.80 8.75
N ILE A 286 -5.95 -5.00 7.87
CA ILE A 286 -6.11 -5.67 6.58
C ILE A 286 -5.67 -7.12 6.74
N GLY A 287 -6.62 -8.05 6.65
CA GLY A 287 -6.35 -9.47 6.70
C GLY A 287 -5.72 -10.01 5.41
N ARG A 288 -6.15 -9.49 4.26
CA ARG A 288 -5.69 -9.93 2.92
C ARG A 288 -5.66 -8.73 1.95
N PRO A 289 -4.49 -8.12 1.70
CA PRO A 289 -4.34 -7.02 0.75
C PRO A 289 -4.84 -7.38 -0.66
N GLU A 290 -4.70 -8.64 -1.08
CA GLU A 290 -5.18 -9.15 -2.37
C GLU A 290 -6.68 -8.93 -2.57
N GLN A 291 -7.46 -9.25 -1.54
CA GLN A 291 -8.91 -9.09 -1.58
C GLN A 291 -9.31 -7.63 -1.51
N LEU A 292 -8.55 -6.81 -0.76
CA LEU A 292 -8.76 -5.36 -0.73
C LEU A 292 -8.54 -4.71 -2.11
N LEU A 293 -7.52 -5.18 -2.84
CA LEU A 293 -7.10 -4.61 -4.11
C LEU A 293 -7.74 -5.30 -5.33
N GLY A 294 -8.54 -6.34 -5.13
CA GLY A 294 -9.18 -7.10 -6.21
C GLY A 294 -8.19 -7.86 -7.10
N VAL A 295 -7.05 -8.29 -6.56
CA VAL A 295 -5.98 -8.98 -7.31
C VAL A 295 -5.74 -10.38 -6.78
N LYS A 296 -5.20 -11.27 -7.62
CA LYS A 296 -4.87 -12.65 -7.19
C LYS A 296 -3.70 -12.70 -6.21
N ARG A 297 -2.67 -11.88 -6.42
CA ARG A 297 -1.48 -11.76 -5.57
C ARG A 297 -0.98 -10.32 -5.61
N TYR A 298 -0.56 -9.82 -4.46
CA TYR A 298 0.01 -8.49 -4.33
C TYR A 298 1.38 -8.60 -3.66
N CYS A 299 2.38 -7.94 -4.23
CA CYS A 299 3.67 -7.83 -3.57
C CYS A 299 3.74 -6.48 -2.84
N ILE A 300 3.91 -6.53 -1.52
CA ILE A 300 4.12 -5.34 -0.68
C ILE A 300 5.42 -4.63 -1.05
N ASP A 301 6.49 -5.37 -1.34
CA ASP A 301 7.80 -4.79 -1.61
C ASP A 301 7.86 -4.11 -3.00
N CYS A 302 7.20 -4.70 -3.99
CA CYS A 302 7.07 -4.13 -5.34
C CYS A 302 5.86 -3.20 -5.51
N GLU A 303 4.98 -3.15 -4.50
CA GLU A 303 3.73 -2.38 -4.48
C GLU A 303 2.80 -2.60 -5.68
N ARG A 304 2.83 -3.79 -6.28
CA ARG A 304 2.09 -4.12 -7.51
C ARG A 304 1.46 -5.49 -7.46
N SER A 305 0.45 -5.69 -8.32
CA SER A 305 -0.03 -7.03 -8.59
C SER A 305 1.08 -7.83 -9.28
N VAL A 306 1.26 -9.06 -8.85
CA VAL A 306 2.30 -9.93 -9.39
C VAL A 306 1.70 -11.26 -9.74
N THR A 307 2.29 -11.92 -10.73
CA THR A 307 2.08 -13.35 -10.93
C THR A 307 3.26 -14.08 -10.32
N ARG A 308 3.11 -15.36 -9.96
CA ARG A 308 4.25 -16.16 -9.48
C ARG A 308 5.41 -16.20 -10.50
N TRP A 309 5.10 -16.01 -11.79
CA TRP A 309 6.05 -16.06 -12.92
C TRP A 309 6.74 -14.74 -13.21
N SER A 310 6.08 -13.62 -13.00
CA SER A 310 6.68 -12.29 -13.21
C SER A 310 7.26 -11.71 -11.94
N HIS A 311 6.95 -12.27 -10.75
CA HIS A 311 7.34 -11.64 -9.50
C HIS A 311 8.85 -11.53 -9.35
N TRP A 312 9.60 -12.61 -9.63
CA TRP A 312 11.07 -12.58 -9.53
C TRP A 312 11.72 -11.59 -10.50
N ALA A 313 11.05 -11.22 -11.60
CA ALA A 313 11.55 -10.24 -12.55
C ALA A 313 11.42 -8.83 -11.94
N GLY A 314 12.51 -8.37 -11.32
CA GLY A 314 12.62 -7.05 -10.71
C GLY A 314 12.17 -6.97 -9.25
N CYS A 315 11.86 -8.09 -8.58
CA CYS A 315 11.62 -8.09 -7.14
C CYS A 315 12.91 -8.37 -6.36
N THR A 316 13.24 -7.48 -5.43
CA THR A 316 14.44 -7.54 -4.60
C THR A 316 14.34 -8.49 -3.41
N VAL A 317 13.18 -9.13 -3.21
CA VAL A 317 12.88 -9.98 -2.04
C VAL A 317 12.39 -11.38 -2.43
N VAL A 318 12.51 -11.73 -3.70
CA VAL A 318 12.13 -13.04 -4.24
C VAL A 318 13.34 -13.67 -4.89
N CYS A 319 13.61 -14.92 -4.57
CA CYS A 319 14.63 -15.68 -5.27
C CYS A 319 14.13 -16.17 -6.62
N ARG A 320 14.79 -15.80 -7.72
CA ARG A 320 14.49 -16.35 -9.07
C ARG A 320 14.64 -17.88 -9.16
N PHE A 321 15.51 -18.46 -8.34
CA PHE A 321 15.82 -19.89 -8.38
C PHE A 321 14.76 -20.72 -7.66
N CYS A 322 14.47 -20.45 -6.38
CA CYS A 322 13.49 -21.23 -5.62
C CYS A 322 12.09 -20.59 -5.52
N MET A 323 11.90 -19.38 -6.06
CA MET A 323 10.63 -18.62 -6.04
C MET A 323 10.05 -18.36 -4.63
N ARG A 324 10.88 -18.52 -3.58
CA ARG A 324 10.55 -18.16 -2.20
C ARG A 324 10.85 -16.67 -1.98
N SER A 325 10.19 -16.09 -0.99
CA SER A 325 10.30 -14.67 -0.63
C SER A 325 10.42 -14.48 0.87
N GLY A 326 10.99 -13.35 1.30
CA GLY A 326 11.19 -13.02 2.71
C GLY A 326 12.51 -12.28 2.97
N PRO A 327 12.84 -12.01 4.25
CA PRO A 327 14.04 -11.26 4.63
C PRO A 327 15.35 -11.90 4.13
N GLU A 328 15.40 -13.24 4.08
CA GLU A 328 16.57 -14.01 3.65
C GLU A 328 16.66 -14.22 2.13
N PHE A 329 15.85 -13.50 1.35
CA PHE A 329 15.79 -13.65 -0.10
C PHE A 329 16.11 -12.32 -0.81
N PRO A 330 16.70 -12.36 -2.03
CA PRO A 330 17.04 -13.54 -2.85
C PRO A 330 18.11 -14.44 -2.22
N CYS A 331 18.11 -15.74 -2.56
CA CYS A 331 19.17 -16.68 -2.16
C CYS A 331 20.52 -16.06 -2.59
N GLN A 332 21.48 -15.89 -1.67
CA GLN A 332 22.85 -15.54 -2.03
C GLN A 332 23.56 -16.74 -2.65
N GLU A 333 24.57 -16.49 -3.49
CA GLU A 333 25.40 -17.54 -4.10
C GLU A 333 26.45 -17.98 -3.07
N GLU A 334 26.19 -19.12 -2.46
CA GLU A 334 27.08 -19.81 -1.52
C GLU A 334 27.76 -21.00 -2.21
N GLU A 335 27.00 -21.69 -3.08
CA GLU A 335 27.43 -22.88 -3.79
C GLU A 335 26.85 -22.90 -5.21
N ARG A 336 27.41 -23.75 -6.09
CA ARG A 336 26.90 -23.98 -7.43
C ARG A 336 26.46 -25.43 -7.58
N ILE A 337 25.16 -25.67 -7.40
CA ILE A 337 24.60 -27.02 -7.45
C ILE A 337 23.84 -27.20 -8.76
N PRO A 338 24.38 -27.95 -9.73
CA PRO A 338 23.67 -28.23 -10.98
C PRO A 338 22.59 -29.31 -10.75
N CYS A 339 21.39 -29.06 -11.27
CA CYS A 339 20.38 -30.11 -11.39
C CYS A 339 20.60 -30.89 -12.69
N GLN A 340 20.91 -32.19 -12.57
CA GLN A 340 21.16 -33.08 -13.70
C GLN A 340 19.95 -33.26 -14.63
N ASN A 341 18.74 -33.00 -14.13
CA ASN A 341 17.50 -33.22 -14.87
C ASN A 341 17.06 -32.02 -15.70
N CYS A 342 17.24 -30.78 -15.20
CA CYS A 342 16.81 -29.57 -15.90
C CYS A 342 17.96 -28.66 -16.36
N GLY A 343 19.20 -28.94 -15.95
CA GLY A 343 20.39 -28.15 -16.29
C GLY A 343 20.51 -26.82 -15.53
N PHE A 344 19.61 -26.52 -14.59
CA PHE A 344 19.64 -25.29 -13.81
C PHE A 344 20.69 -25.35 -12.69
N ILE A 345 21.43 -24.26 -12.48
CA ILE A 345 22.42 -24.14 -11.42
C ILE A 345 21.80 -23.36 -10.26
N PHE A 346 21.79 -23.96 -9.06
CA PHE A 346 21.21 -23.37 -7.86
C PHE A 346 22.30 -22.75 -6.98
N PRO A 347 22.03 -21.58 -6.39
CA PRO A 347 23.02 -20.80 -5.62
C PRO A 347 23.28 -21.34 -4.20
N ARG A 348 22.44 -22.28 -3.71
CA ARG A 348 22.59 -22.92 -2.38
C ARG A 348 21.77 -24.20 -2.29
N ARG A 349 22.14 -25.09 -1.37
CA ARG A 349 21.48 -26.40 -1.14
C ARG A 349 19.98 -26.29 -0.88
N SER A 350 19.55 -25.36 -0.04
CA SER A 350 18.11 -25.17 0.24
C SER A 350 17.30 -24.70 -0.99
N CYS A 351 17.96 -24.00 -1.93
CA CYS A 351 17.36 -23.57 -3.18
C CYS A 351 17.17 -24.79 -4.13
N TYR A 352 18.13 -25.74 -4.12
CA TYR A 352 18.08 -27.02 -4.84
C TYR A 352 17.08 -28.03 -4.24
N ASP A 353 17.10 -28.24 -2.92
CA ASP A 353 16.19 -29.18 -2.25
C ASP A 353 14.73 -28.76 -2.43
N TYR A 354 14.45 -27.45 -2.31
CA TYR A 354 13.11 -26.91 -2.60
C TYR A 354 12.68 -27.22 -4.03
N HIS A 355 13.61 -27.13 -4.98
CA HIS A 355 13.34 -27.44 -6.39
C HIS A 355 13.00 -28.92 -6.62
N LEU A 356 13.62 -29.85 -5.88
CA LEU A 356 13.38 -31.29 -6.02
C LEU A 356 12.01 -31.71 -5.47
N VAL A 357 11.60 -31.15 -4.32
CA VAL A 357 10.43 -31.64 -3.57
C VAL A 357 9.13 -30.91 -3.91
N ASN A 358 9.20 -29.78 -4.61
CA ASN A 358 8.01 -28.99 -4.93
C ASN A 358 7.58 -29.16 -6.39
N SER A 359 6.29 -29.37 -6.58
CA SER A 359 5.66 -29.32 -7.89
C SER A 359 5.44 -27.90 -8.37
N ALA A 360 5.39 -27.72 -9.68
CA ALA A 360 4.90 -26.49 -10.27
C ALA A 360 3.41 -26.29 -9.88
N PRO A 361 2.95 -25.04 -9.73
CA PRO A 361 1.58 -24.76 -9.31
C PRO A 361 0.54 -25.25 -10.33
N LEU A 362 -0.63 -25.70 -9.83
CA LEU A 362 -1.81 -26.17 -10.59
C LEU A 362 -2.25 -25.25 -11.75
N GLU A 363 -1.98 -23.95 -11.69
CA GLU A 363 -2.35 -22.98 -12.73
C GLU A 363 -1.60 -23.18 -14.06
N MET A 364 -0.58 -24.05 -14.10
CA MET A 364 0.16 -24.41 -15.31
C MET A 364 -0.30 -25.70 -15.97
N VAL A 365 -1.12 -26.48 -15.27
CA VAL A 365 -1.65 -27.71 -15.82
C VAL A 365 -2.89 -27.29 -16.61
N ARG A 366 -2.87 -27.45 -17.95
CA ARG A 366 -4.10 -27.32 -18.75
C ARG A 366 -5.20 -28.07 -18.01
N ARG A 367 -6.40 -27.49 -17.91
CA ARG A 367 -7.53 -27.96 -17.07
C ARG A 367 -7.84 -29.46 -17.17
N ASP A 368 -7.31 -30.15 -18.18
CA ASP A 368 -7.52 -31.57 -18.47
C ASP A 368 -6.41 -32.53 -18.03
N THR A 369 -5.35 -32.09 -17.35
CA THR A 369 -4.35 -33.03 -16.79
C THR A 369 -4.30 -32.93 -15.26
N ARG A 370 -4.51 -34.05 -14.55
CA ARG A 370 -4.43 -34.12 -13.09
C ARG A 370 -2.99 -34.32 -12.58
N ASN A 371 -2.00 -34.21 -13.45
CA ASN A 371 -0.62 -34.54 -13.13
C ASN A 371 0.18 -33.25 -12.89
N PHE A 372 0.56 -33.03 -11.63
CA PHE A 372 1.44 -31.95 -11.22
C PHE A 372 2.83 -32.16 -11.83
N ALA A 373 3.26 -31.32 -12.78
CA ALA A 373 4.64 -31.33 -13.27
C ALA A 373 5.59 -30.78 -12.18
N SER A 374 6.76 -31.38 -11.97
CA SER A 374 7.73 -30.85 -11.01
C SER A 374 8.32 -29.50 -11.48
N ILE A 375 8.78 -28.63 -10.56
CA ILE A 375 9.50 -27.40 -10.94
C ILE A 375 10.67 -27.73 -11.89
N CYS A 376 11.28 -28.91 -11.72
CA CYS A 376 12.30 -29.46 -12.59
C CYS A 376 11.83 -29.73 -14.01
N GLN A 377 10.70 -30.41 -14.20
CA GLN A 377 10.15 -30.69 -15.53
C GLN A 377 9.80 -29.41 -16.28
N MET A 378 9.28 -28.41 -15.57
CA MET A 378 8.84 -27.12 -16.12
C MET A 378 9.97 -26.15 -16.46
N ARG A 379 11.18 -26.41 -15.96
CA ARG A 379 12.37 -25.60 -16.22
C ARG A 379 13.39 -26.34 -17.07
N ARG A 380 12.97 -27.41 -17.74
CA ARG A 380 13.87 -28.24 -18.54
C ARG A 380 14.45 -27.39 -19.65
N ILE A 381 15.76 -27.18 -19.60
CA ILE A 381 16.46 -26.45 -20.65
C ILE A 381 16.67 -27.40 -21.83
N CYS A 382 16.34 -26.94 -23.04
CA CYS A 382 16.67 -27.65 -24.26
C CYS A 382 18.19 -27.76 -24.38
N SER A 383 18.71 -28.99 -24.51
CA SER A 383 20.14 -29.23 -24.71
C SER A 383 20.68 -28.59 -26.00
N ASN A 384 19.82 -28.31 -26.98
CA ASN A 384 20.22 -27.80 -28.29
C ASN A 384 20.18 -26.27 -28.37
N CYS A 385 19.18 -25.60 -27.75
CA CYS A 385 19.02 -24.15 -27.87
C CYS A 385 19.14 -23.39 -26.54
N HIS A 386 19.37 -24.10 -25.43
CA HIS A 386 19.51 -23.52 -24.08
C HIS A 386 18.32 -22.68 -23.59
N LEU A 387 17.14 -22.81 -24.21
CA LEU A 387 15.88 -22.20 -23.77
C LEU A 387 15.07 -23.16 -22.91
N ILE A 388 14.21 -22.63 -22.03
CA ILE A 388 13.26 -23.41 -21.23
C ILE A 388 12.18 -23.99 -22.17
N ILE A 389 11.96 -25.31 -22.10
CA ILE A 389 10.95 -26.06 -22.88
C ILE A 389 9.63 -26.14 -22.14
#